data_AF-A0A7Y2A1A0-F1
#
_entry.id   AF-A0A7Y2A1A0-F1
#
_cell.length_a   1.000
_cell.length_b   1.000
_cell.length_c   1.000
_cell.angle_alpha   90.00
_cell.angle_beta   90.00
_cell.angle_gamma   90.00
#
_symmetry.space_group_name_H-M   'P 1'
#
loop_
_entity.id
_entity.type
_entity.pdbx_description
1 polymer ?
#
loop_
_entity_poly.entity_id
_entity_poly.type
_entity_poly.pdbx_seq_one_letter_code
_entity_poly.pdbx_strand_id
1 'polypeptide(L)'
;MEFSDKYKKLGQILSQKLRDENYKAYLERKEYAKSMSLEEYKQLPRNSNYAPGFQKLDDERFEFLNSLNEGQLEILDRMMLSLLDNTAFNFLREIEEYLDEDESIGITIDGVNVEKITQEFLSGTMFGEYFLWIENYSKYGKFQH
;
A
#
# COMPACT_ATOMS: atom_id res chain seq x y z
N MET A 1 11.85 -14.98 -21.53
CA MET A 1 12.85 -13.92 -21.31
C MET A 1 13.12 -13.90 -19.82
N GLU A 2 14.39 -13.96 -19.40
CA GLU A 2 14.74 -13.96 -17.98
C GLU A 2 15.05 -12.52 -17.56
N PHE A 3 14.24 -11.94 -16.67
CA PHE A 3 14.44 -10.57 -16.19
C PHE A 3 15.69 -10.47 -15.31
N SER A 4 16.35 -9.31 -15.31
CA SER A 4 17.47 -9.07 -14.40
C SER A 4 17.02 -9.15 -12.94
N ASP A 5 17.96 -9.48 -12.05
CA ASP A 5 17.70 -9.46 -10.61
C ASP A 5 17.33 -8.06 -10.11
N LYS A 6 17.80 -7.00 -10.78
CA LYS A 6 17.47 -5.61 -10.45
C LYS A 6 16.01 -5.29 -10.75
N TYR A 7 15.50 -5.70 -11.91
CA TYR A 7 14.09 -5.55 -12.26
C TYR A 7 13.19 -6.28 -11.26
N LYS A 8 13.52 -7.55 -10.93
CA LYS A 8 12.75 -8.34 -9.95
C LYS A 8 12.77 -7.67 -8.58
N LYS A 9 13.93 -7.21 -8.13
CA LYS A 9 14.11 -6.51 -6.84
C LYS A 9 13.31 -5.20 -6.81
N LEU A 10 13.25 -4.44 -7.90
CA LEU A 10 12.41 -3.25 -8.01
C LEU A 10 10.94 -3.58 -7.75
N GLY A 11 10.39 -4.51 -8.53
CA GLY A 11 8.99 -4.89 -8.46
C GLY A 11 8.62 -5.43 -7.09
N GLN A 12 9.49 -6.23 -6.46
CA GLN A 12 9.30 -6.70 -5.09
C GLN A 12 9.25 -5.56 -4.08
N ILE A 13 10.21 -4.62 -4.14
CA ILE A 13 10.26 -3.48 -3.21
C ILE A 13 9.03 -2.60 -3.39
N LEU A 14 8.67 -2.24 -4.62
CA LEU A 14 7.55 -1.35 -4.90
C LEU A 14 6.22 -2.00 -4.52
N SER A 15 5.96 -3.24 -4.93
CA SER A 15 4.76 -3.99 -4.49
C SER A 15 4.68 -4.09 -2.98
N GLN A 16 5.80 -4.38 -2.31
CA GLN A 16 5.83 -4.49 -0.85
C GLN A 16 5.54 -3.15 -0.15
N LYS A 17 6.22 -2.07 -0.57
CA LYS A 17 6.18 -0.77 0.11
C LYS A 17 4.93 0.04 -0.20
N LEU A 18 4.46 0.00 -1.44
CA LEU A 18 3.28 0.78 -1.84
C LEU A 18 1.98 0.05 -1.46
N ARG A 19 1.96 -1.29 -1.50
CA ARG A 19 0.75 -2.09 -1.31
C ARG A 19 0.77 -2.95 -0.06
N ASP A 20 1.64 -3.96 -0.02
CA ASP A 20 1.48 -5.08 0.93
C ASP A 20 1.62 -4.64 2.40
N GLU A 21 2.61 -3.81 2.72
CA GLU A 21 2.81 -3.33 4.09
C GLU A 21 1.65 -2.44 4.57
N ASN A 22 1.15 -1.56 3.69
CA ASN A 22 0.01 -0.69 4.02
C ASN A 22 -1.28 -1.49 4.20
N TYR A 23 -1.53 -2.47 3.33
CA TYR A 23 -2.70 -3.31 3.43
C TYR A 23 -2.64 -4.23 4.67
N LYS A 24 -1.46 -4.78 5.00
CA LYS A 24 -1.23 -5.52 6.23
C LYS A 24 -1.55 -4.69 7.48
N ALA A 25 -1.09 -3.44 7.53
CA ALA A 25 -1.39 -2.54 8.65
C ALA A 25 -2.90 -2.26 8.79
N TYR A 26 -3.61 -2.13 7.66
CA TYR A 26 -5.08 -2.04 7.65
C TYR A 26 -5.73 -3.32 8.20
N LEU A 27 -5.31 -4.49 7.73
CA LEU A 27 -5.85 -5.78 8.19
C LEU A 27 -5.62 -5.97 9.69
N GLU A 28 -4.44 -5.64 10.21
CA GLU A 28 -4.14 -5.73 11.65
C GLU A 28 -5.08 -4.85 12.49
N ARG A 29 -5.40 -3.64 12.01
CA ARG A 29 -6.38 -2.75 12.67
C ARG A 29 -7.79 -3.30 12.61
N LYS A 30 -8.18 -3.87 11.47
CA LYS A 30 -9.48 -4.52 11.29
C LYS A 30 -9.64 -5.70 12.25
N GLU A 31 -8.67 -6.60 12.28
CA GLU A 31 -8.67 -7.76 13.18
C GLU A 31 -8.71 -7.32 14.65
N TYR A 32 -7.92 -6.32 15.03
CA TYR A 32 -7.98 -5.75 16.37
C TYR A 32 -9.38 -5.20 16.71
N ALA A 33 -10.00 -4.44 15.80
CA ALA A 33 -11.34 -3.91 15.98
C ALA A 33 -12.43 -5.00 16.06
N LYS A 34 -12.19 -6.18 15.50
CA LYS A 34 -13.11 -7.33 15.57
C LYS A 34 -12.83 -8.29 16.72
N SER A 35 -11.66 -8.19 17.35
CA SER A 35 -11.26 -9.09 18.43
C SER A 35 -12.05 -8.92 19.73
N MET A 36 -12.75 -7.80 19.90
CA MET A 36 -13.53 -7.50 21.11
C MET A 36 -14.73 -6.59 20.79
N SER A 37 -15.69 -6.52 21.70
CA SER A 37 -16.81 -5.59 21.62
C SER A 37 -16.39 -4.15 21.92
N LEU A 38 -17.21 -3.21 21.47
CA LEU A 38 -17.01 -1.80 21.78
C LEU A 38 -17.01 -1.50 23.29
N GLU A 39 -17.84 -2.21 24.07
CA GLU A 39 -17.90 -2.00 25.52
C GLU A 39 -16.65 -2.51 26.24
N GLU A 40 -16.07 -3.64 25.79
CA GLU A 40 -14.78 -4.13 26.27
C GLU A 40 -13.66 -3.14 25.93
N TYR A 41 -13.65 -2.62 24.70
CA TYR A 41 -12.65 -1.64 24.26
C TYR A 41 -12.67 -0.36 25.10
N LYS A 42 -13.86 0.17 25.45
CA LYS A 42 -14.00 1.36 26.30
C LYS A 42 -13.44 1.19 27.70
N GLN A 43 -13.34 -0.04 28.20
CA GLN A 43 -12.78 -0.34 29.52
C GLN A 43 -11.25 -0.44 29.53
N LEU A 44 -10.60 -0.49 28.35
CA LEU A 44 -9.14 -0.57 28.27
C LEU A 44 -8.47 0.72 28.77
N PRO A 45 -7.34 0.62 29.49
CA PRO A 45 -6.59 1.79 29.90
C PRO A 45 -6.07 2.52 28.66
N ARG A 46 -6.30 3.84 28.58
CA ARG A 46 -5.75 4.68 27.52
C ARG A 46 -4.28 4.99 27.80
N ASN A 47 -3.47 5.03 26.75
CA ASN A 47 -2.05 5.33 26.87
C ASN A 47 -1.87 6.81 27.22
N SER A 48 -1.42 7.09 28.44
CA SER A 48 -1.22 8.46 28.94
C SER A 48 -0.15 9.25 28.19
N ASN A 49 0.71 8.57 27.42
CA ASN A 49 1.74 9.21 26.59
C ASN A 49 1.26 9.54 25.18
N TYR A 50 0.01 9.21 24.86
CA TYR A 50 -0.58 9.48 23.56
C TYR A 50 -1.26 10.85 23.55
N ALA A 51 -1.05 11.63 22.49
CA ALA A 51 -1.71 12.93 22.40
C ALA A 51 -3.24 12.72 22.31
N PRO A 52 -4.07 13.54 22.98
CA PRO A 52 -5.52 13.32 23.03
C PRO A 52 -6.18 13.21 21.64
N GLY A 53 -5.69 13.95 20.65
CA GLY A 53 -6.21 13.89 19.28
C GLY A 53 -5.95 12.54 18.59
N PHE A 54 -4.80 11.91 18.83
CA PHE A 54 -4.51 10.59 18.27
C PHE A 54 -5.30 9.48 18.96
N GLN A 55 -5.46 9.57 20.28
CA GLN A 55 -6.31 8.64 21.02
C GLN A 55 -7.75 8.68 20.48
N LYS A 56 -8.30 9.89 20.28
CA LYS A 56 -9.63 10.07 19.69
C LYS A 56 -9.75 9.44 18.30
N LEU A 57 -8.75 9.64 17.43
CA LEU A 57 -8.75 9.04 16.09
C LEU A 57 -8.72 7.51 16.13
N ASP A 58 -7.97 6.92 17.06
CA ASP A 58 -7.90 5.47 17.21
C ASP A 58 -9.21 4.90 17.80
N ASP A 59 -9.85 5.61 18.74
CA ASP A 59 -11.19 5.28 19.25
C ASP A 59 -12.23 5.32 18.10
N GLU A 60 -12.25 6.39 17.30
CA GLU A 60 -13.17 6.55 16.15
C GLU A 60 -12.97 5.45 15.10
N ARG A 61 -11.72 5.07 14.82
CA ARG A 61 -11.40 3.97 13.89
C ARG A 61 -11.87 2.63 14.42
N PHE A 62 -11.65 2.37 15.70
CA PHE A 62 -12.11 1.14 16.35
C PHE A 62 -13.63 1.05 16.26
N GLU A 63 -14.34 2.10 16.67
CA GLU A 63 -15.81 2.19 16.62
C GLU A 63 -16.35 1.96 15.21
N PHE A 64 -15.78 2.65 14.21
CA PHE A 64 -16.16 2.48 12.82
C PHE A 64 -16.03 1.02 12.37
N LEU A 65 -14.84 0.43 12.51
CA LEU A 65 -14.57 -0.94 12.07
C LEU A 65 -15.40 -1.97 12.85
N ASN A 66 -15.59 -1.77 14.15
CA ASN A 66 -16.40 -2.66 14.99
C ASN A 66 -17.88 -2.64 14.54
N SER A 67 -18.40 -1.50 14.11
CA SER A 67 -19.80 -1.34 13.69
C SER A 67 -20.18 -2.01 12.36
N LEU A 68 -19.20 -2.30 11.49
CA LEU A 68 -19.43 -2.88 10.17
C LEU A 68 -19.78 -4.37 10.26
N ASN A 69 -20.71 -4.85 9.46
CA ASN A 69 -20.93 -6.30 9.28
C ASN A 69 -19.93 -6.90 8.27
N GLU A 70 -19.87 -8.24 8.18
CA GLU A 70 -18.95 -8.95 7.27
C GLU A 70 -19.05 -8.50 5.81
N GLY A 71 -20.26 -8.33 5.28
CA GLY A 71 -20.43 -7.86 3.90
C GLY A 71 -19.89 -6.45 3.67
N GLN A 72 -20.04 -5.56 4.66
CA GLN A 72 -19.46 -4.21 4.61
C GLN A 72 -17.93 -4.24 4.73
N LEU A 73 -17.37 -5.15 5.53
CA LEU A 73 -15.92 -5.32 5.65
C LEU A 73 -15.32 -5.85 4.35
N GLU A 74 -15.96 -6.80 3.68
CA GLU A 74 -15.51 -7.30 2.37
C GLU A 74 -15.51 -6.20 1.29
N ILE A 75 -16.47 -5.28 1.36
CA ILE A 75 -16.50 -4.11 0.47
C ILE A 75 -15.37 -3.15 0.83
N LEU A 76 -15.18 -2.87 2.13
CA LEU A 76 -14.09 -2.01 2.60
C LEU A 76 -12.72 -2.56 2.24
N ASP A 77 -12.49 -3.87 2.39
CA ASP A 77 -11.25 -4.56 1.99
C ASP A 77 -10.92 -4.31 0.51
N ARG A 78 -11.91 -4.47 -0.36
CA ARG A 78 -11.77 -4.19 -1.80
C ARG A 78 -11.50 -2.72 -2.08
N MET A 79 -12.19 -1.81 -1.39
CA MET A 79 -11.96 -0.37 -1.52
C MET A 79 -10.56 0.03 -1.07
N MET A 80 -10.06 -0.53 0.04
CA MET A 80 -8.73 -0.26 0.55
C MET A 80 -7.64 -0.74 -0.41
N LEU A 81 -7.80 -1.94 -0.99
CA LEU A 81 -6.89 -2.42 -2.04
C LEU A 81 -6.93 -1.53 -3.28
N SER A 82 -8.12 -1.18 -3.78
CA SER A 82 -8.26 -0.29 -4.95
C SER A 82 -7.64 1.09 -4.69
N LEU A 83 -7.81 1.64 -3.48
CA LEU A 83 -7.17 2.91 -3.11
C LEU A 83 -5.65 2.81 -3.11
N LEU A 84 -5.09 1.75 -2.53
CA LEU A 84 -3.63 1.53 -2.50
C LEU A 84 -3.08 1.32 -3.92
N ASP A 85 -3.75 0.51 -4.73
CA ASP A 85 -3.35 0.24 -6.11
C ASP A 85 -3.40 1.49 -6.98
N ASN A 86 -4.46 2.30 -6.87
CA ASN A 86 -4.55 3.59 -7.58
C ASN A 86 -3.52 4.62 -7.08
N THR A 87 -3.25 4.65 -5.77
CA THR A 87 -2.23 5.55 -5.21
C THR A 87 -0.84 5.15 -5.71
N ALA A 88 -0.51 3.86 -5.70
CA ALA A 88 0.74 3.34 -6.22
C ALA A 88 0.91 3.65 -7.70
N PHE A 89 -0.14 3.40 -8.50
CA PHE A 89 -0.15 3.70 -9.93
C PHE A 89 0.13 5.19 -10.19
N ASN A 90 -0.61 6.09 -9.53
CA ASN A 90 -0.43 7.52 -9.70
C ASN A 90 0.96 7.97 -9.22
N PHE A 91 1.43 7.48 -8.07
CA PHE A 91 2.77 7.78 -7.57
C PHE A 91 3.87 7.41 -8.58
N LEU A 92 3.80 6.21 -9.17
CA LEU A 92 4.79 5.77 -10.15
C LEU A 92 4.70 6.57 -11.46
N ARG A 93 3.49 6.96 -11.86
CA ARG A 93 3.28 7.84 -13.01
C ARG A 93 3.87 9.22 -12.78
N GLU A 94 3.58 9.85 -11.66
CA GLU A 94 4.13 11.16 -11.31
C GLU A 94 5.65 11.10 -11.19
N ILE A 95 6.22 10.00 -10.69
CA ILE A 95 7.68 9.86 -10.74
C ILE A 95 8.14 9.87 -12.19
N GLU A 96 7.61 8.98 -13.03
CA GLU A 96 8.02 8.83 -14.43
C GLU A 96 7.86 10.09 -15.29
N GLU A 97 6.77 10.84 -15.10
CA GLU A 97 6.49 12.07 -15.84
C GLU A 97 7.46 13.21 -15.50
N TYR A 98 8.07 13.20 -14.30
CA TYR A 98 8.98 14.26 -13.86
C TYR A 98 10.47 13.87 -13.94
N LEU A 99 10.83 12.65 -14.38
CA LEU A 99 12.24 12.18 -14.39
C LEU A 99 13.19 12.98 -15.30
N ASP A 100 12.66 13.82 -16.20
CA ASP A 100 13.45 14.59 -17.18
C ASP A 100 13.75 16.03 -16.70
N GLU A 101 13.33 16.42 -15.49
CA GLU A 101 13.60 17.75 -14.93
C GLU A 101 14.83 17.74 -13.99
N ASP A 102 15.73 18.72 -14.15
CA ASP A 102 16.99 18.88 -13.38
C ASP A 102 16.80 18.98 -11.85
N GLU A 103 15.55 19.10 -11.37
CA GLU A 103 15.16 19.19 -9.95
C GLU A 103 14.25 18.02 -9.47
N SER A 104 14.20 16.90 -10.21
CA SER A 104 13.21 15.83 -9.99
C SER A 104 13.56 14.77 -8.94
N ILE A 105 12.52 14.15 -8.38
CA ILE A 105 12.63 12.97 -7.50
C ILE A 105 12.75 11.72 -8.38
N GLY A 106 13.98 11.21 -8.55
CA GLY A 106 14.25 9.96 -9.26
C GLY A 106 14.21 8.71 -8.38
N ILE A 107 13.89 7.55 -8.97
CA ILE A 107 14.07 6.23 -8.32
C ILE A 107 15.40 5.63 -8.78
N THR A 108 16.20 5.16 -7.81
CA THR A 108 17.44 4.42 -8.08
C THR A 108 17.43 3.03 -7.46
N ILE A 109 18.09 2.07 -8.11
CA ILE A 109 18.38 0.74 -7.56
C ILE A 109 19.87 0.47 -7.67
N ASP A 110 20.49 0.16 -6.54
CA ASP A 110 21.94 -0.06 -6.45
C ASP A 110 22.73 1.10 -7.12
N GLY A 111 22.25 2.34 -6.93
CA GLY A 111 22.84 3.57 -7.46
C GLY A 111 22.58 3.85 -8.95
N VAL A 112 21.75 3.05 -9.62
CA VAL A 112 21.39 3.23 -11.04
C VAL A 112 19.96 3.76 -11.15
N ASN A 113 19.76 4.86 -11.90
CA ASN A 113 18.42 5.37 -12.21
C ASN A 113 17.57 4.32 -12.91
N VAL A 114 16.32 4.21 -12.47
CA VAL A 114 15.38 3.27 -13.06
C VAL A 114 15.06 3.61 -14.52
N GLU A 115 15.17 4.87 -14.96
CA GLU A 115 15.02 5.23 -16.39
C GLU A 115 16.00 4.45 -17.29
N LYS A 116 17.20 4.18 -16.77
CA LYS A 116 18.26 3.50 -17.55
C LYS A 116 18.03 2.00 -17.68
N ILE A 117 17.05 1.45 -16.97
CA ILE A 117 16.62 0.04 -17.05
C ILE A 117 15.23 -0.12 -17.69
N THR A 118 14.64 0.96 -18.24
CA THR A 118 13.34 0.93 -18.95
C THR A 118 13.29 -0.06 -20.11
N GLN A 119 14.43 -0.41 -20.71
CA GLN A 119 14.54 -1.45 -21.74
C GLN A 119 14.09 -2.85 -21.25
N GLU A 120 14.08 -3.07 -19.93
CA GLU A 120 13.63 -4.33 -19.33
C GLU A 120 12.12 -4.35 -19.05
N PHE A 121 11.42 -3.22 -19.19
CA PHE A 121 9.99 -3.10 -18.91
C PHE A 121 9.17 -3.60 -20.10
N LEU A 122 8.22 -4.51 -19.86
CA LEU A 122 7.33 -5.05 -20.90
C LEU A 122 6.32 -4.03 -21.44
N SER A 123 5.83 -3.16 -20.57
CA SER A 123 4.90 -2.07 -20.86
C SER A 123 5.60 -0.81 -21.35
N GLY A 124 6.93 -0.76 -21.25
CA GLY A 124 7.74 0.42 -21.51
C GLY A 124 7.62 1.54 -20.46
N THR A 125 6.85 1.33 -19.38
CA THR A 125 6.60 2.36 -18.34
C THR A 125 6.59 1.75 -16.94
N MET A 126 7.03 2.50 -15.93
CA MET A 126 7.08 2.00 -14.55
C MET A 126 5.68 1.72 -13.98
N PHE A 127 4.73 2.63 -14.23
CA PHE A 127 3.34 2.46 -13.78
C PHE A 127 2.63 1.32 -14.53
N GLY A 128 3.01 1.05 -15.78
CA GLY A 128 2.54 -0.10 -16.54
C GLY A 128 3.11 -1.43 -16.03
N GLU A 129 4.35 -1.45 -15.57
CA GLU A 129 4.93 -2.65 -14.93
C GLU A 129 4.26 -2.99 -13.61
N TYR A 130 3.70 -2.01 -12.91
CA TYR A 130 3.08 -2.21 -11.60
C TYR A 130 2.01 -3.32 -11.63
N PHE A 131 1.20 -3.41 -12.70
CA PHE A 131 0.20 -4.48 -12.85
C PHE A 131 0.82 -5.88 -12.81
N LEU A 132 1.98 -6.05 -13.46
CA LEU A 132 2.71 -7.31 -13.49
C LEU A 132 3.41 -7.57 -12.15
N TRP A 133 3.99 -6.54 -11.53
CA TRP A 133 4.69 -6.68 -10.27
C TRP A 133 3.78 -7.09 -9.13
N ILE A 134 2.57 -6.54 -9.04
CA ILE A 134 1.63 -6.98 -8.00
C ILE A 134 1.09 -8.38 -8.30
N GLU A 135 0.85 -8.73 -9.56
CA GLU A 135 0.43 -10.10 -9.91
C GLU A 135 1.48 -11.15 -9.53
N ASN A 136 2.77 -10.84 -9.70
CA ASN A 136 3.86 -11.78 -9.46
C ASN A 136 4.42 -11.75 -8.03
N TYR A 137 4.37 -10.61 -7.35
CA TYR A 137 5.09 -10.41 -6.08
C TYR A 137 4.20 -10.04 -4.89
N SER A 138 2.97 -9.55 -5.11
CA SER A 138 2.07 -9.23 -4.00
C SER A 138 1.38 -10.48 -3.46
N LYS A 139 1.22 -10.55 -2.13
CA LYS A 139 0.45 -11.61 -1.47
C LYS A 139 -1.06 -11.39 -1.53
N TYR A 140 -1.51 -10.21 -1.98
CA TYR A 140 -2.92 -9.81 -1.97
C TYR A 140 -3.56 -9.87 -3.37
N GLY A 141 -2.95 -10.61 -4.29
CA GLY A 141 -3.50 -10.86 -5.63
C GLY A 141 -3.29 -9.71 -6.62
N LYS A 142 -4.07 -9.70 -7.69
CA LYS A 142 -3.92 -8.76 -8.82
C LYS A 142 -4.44 -7.36 -8.49
N PHE A 143 -4.16 -6.41 -9.38
CA PHE A 143 -4.69 -5.03 -9.35
C PHE A 143 -6.20 -5.01 -9.07
N GLN A 144 -6.63 -4.15 -8.16
CA GLN A 144 -8.03 -3.89 -7.88
C GLN A 144 -8.40 -2.48 -8.38
N HIS A 145 -9.49 -2.37 -9.15
CA HIS A 145 -10.08 -1.09 -9.55
C HIS A 145 -11.51 -0.98 -9.05
#